data_AF-A0AAW2QWF2-F1
#
_entry.id   AF-A0AAW2QWF2-F1
#
_cell.length_a   1.000
_cell.length_b   1.000
_cell.length_c   1.000
_cell.angle_alpha   90.00
_cell.angle_beta   90.00
_cell.angle_gamma   90.00
#
_symmetry.space_group_name_H-M   'P 1'
#
loop_
_entity.id
_entity.type
_entity.pdbx_description
1 polymer ?
#
loop_
_entity_poly.entity_id
_entity_poly.type
_entity_poly.pdbx_seq_one_letter_code
_entity_poly.pdbx_strand_id
1 'polypeptide(L)'
;MKKKMETTRDQLAEALYQKGLALAEIETVKGEKVVDKEDAKAATDSSVKSDLFEENFKELKKWVDVRSSRYGTLFVIRERRQERLGTALKLLSDMIQEDGQPPKKKFYDLKLSLLEQIGWHHLVSYEKQWMHVRFPASLPLF
;
A
#
# COMPACT_ATOMS: atom_id res chain seq x y z
N MET A 1 30.45 -0.26 18.67
CA MET A 1 29.11 -0.54 19.22
C MET A 1 27.98 0.11 18.42
N LYS A 2 28.09 1.37 17.99
CA LYS A 2 27.05 2.09 17.21
C LYS A 2 26.49 1.33 15.99
N LYS A 3 27.37 0.77 15.16
CA LYS A 3 26.98 -0.01 13.96
C LYS A 3 26.08 -1.22 14.27
N LYS A 4 26.27 -1.91 15.41
CA LYS A 4 25.42 -3.04 15.81
C LYS A 4 24.01 -2.58 16.23
N MET A 5 23.92 -1.45 16.92
CA MET A 5 22.63 -0.88 17.35
C MET A 5 21.82 -0.34 16.17
N GLU A 6 22.49 0.28 15.19
CA GLU A 6 21.86 0.72 13.94
C GLU A 6 21.31 -0.47 13.15
N THR A 7 22.07 -1.55 13.01
CA THR A 7 21.59 -2.76 12.31
C THR A 7 20.39 -3.39 13.00
N THR A 8 20.37 -3.46 14.34
CA THR A 8 19.21 -4.03 15.05
C THR A 8 17.97 -3.15 14.92
N ARG A 9 18.14 -1.82 14.88
CA ARG A 9 17.04 -0.89 14.64
C ARG A 9 16.47 -1.08 13.23
N ASP A 10 17.34 -1.17 12.23
CA ASP A 10 16.92 -1.33 10.83
C ASP A 10 16.22 -2.68 10.61
N GLN A 11 16.70 -3.76 11.24
CA GLN A 11 16.04 -5.06 11.24
C GLN A 11 14.66 -5.01 11.90
N LEU A 12 14.53 -4.31 13.02
CA LEU A 12 13.24 -4.12 13.69
C LEU A 12 12.25 -3.36 12.80
N ALA A 13 12.70 -2.27 12.18
CA ALA A 13 11.87 -1.48 11.27
C ALA A 13 11.42 -2.30 10.05
N GLU A 14 12.30 -3.10 9.47
CA GLU A 14 11.97 -3.99 8.37
C GLU A 14 10.94 -5.06 8.80
N ALA A 15 11.13 -5.68 9.97
CA ALA A 15 10.19 -6.67 10.49
C ALA A 15 8.79 -6.07 10.74
N LEU A 16 8.72 -4.87 11.31
CA LEU A 16 7.47 -4.13 11.51
C LEU A 16 6.80 -3.76 10.18
N TYR A 17 7.58 -3.37 9.17
CA TYR A 17 7.07 -3.07 7.84
C TYR A 17 6.46 -4.32 7.17
N GLN A 18 7.20 -5.44 7.15
CA GLN A 18 6.70 -6.69 6.57
C GLN A 18 5.46 -7.21 7.30
N LYS A 19 5.45 -7.11 8.64
CA LYS A 19 4.26 -7.43 9.45
C LYS A 19 3.06 -6.57 9.06
N GLY A 20 3.26 -5.27 8.84
CA GLY A 20 2.20 -4.36 8.42
C GLY A 20 1.61 -4.73 7.05
N LEU A 21 2.46 -5.08 6.08
CA LEU A 21 2.01 -5.52 4.76
C LEU A 21 1.18 -6.81 4.85
N ALA A 22 1.67 -7.79 5.62
CA ALA A 22 0.97 -9.06 5.80
C ALA A 22 -0.40 -8.88 6.50
N LEU A 23 -0.49 -7.98 7.50
CA LEU A 23 -1.77 -7.66 8.15
C LEU A 23 -2.77 -7.06 7.16
N ALA A 24 -2.34 -6.16 6.29
CA ALA A 24 -3.20 -5.59 5.25
C ALA A 24 -3.67 -6.65 4.24
N GLU A 25 -2.80 -7.57 3.83
CA GLU A 25 -3.15 -8.66 2.92
C GLU A 25 -4.14 -9.66 3.55
N ILE A 26 -3.97 -9.97 4.84
CA ILE A 26 -4.92 -10.82 5.57
C ILE A 26 -6.31 -10.17 5.62
N GLU A 27 -6.39 -8.85 5.80
CA GLU A 27 -7.65 -8.11 5.80
C GLU A 27 -8.35 -8.15 4.44
N THR A 28 -7.61 -7.96 3.34
CA THR A 28 -8.19 -8.05 1.99
C THR A 28 -8.72 -9.45 1.70
N VAL A 29 -7.96 -10.50 2.03
CA VAL A 29 -8.37 -11.89 1.80
C VAL A 29 -9.56 -12.28 2.69
N LYS A 30 -9.61 -11.79 3.94
CA LYS A 30 -10.76 -12.02 4.82
C LYS A 30 -12.01 -11.27 4.34
N GLY A 31 -11.85 -10.05 3.83
CA GLY A 31 -12.93 -9.27 3.25
C GLY A 31 -13.55 -9.95 2.02
N GLU A 32 -12.72 -10.50 1.13
CA GLU A 32 -13.17 -11.25 -0.06
C GLU A 32 -13.89 -12.56 0.31
N LYS A 33 -13.36 -13.34 1.28
CA LYS A 33 -13.98 -14.62 1.70
C LYS A 33 -15.33 -14.49 2.39
N VAL A 34 -15.70 -13.32 2.89
CA VAL A 34 -17.03 -13.10 3.50
C VAL A 34 -18.11 -12.86 2.43
N VAL A 35 -17.73 -12.47 1.21
CA VAL A 35 -18.68 -12.26 0.11
C VAL A 35 -19.12 -13.58 -0.53
N ASP A 36 -18.33 -14.66 -0.44
CA ASP A 36 -18.65 -15.98 -1.01
C ASP A 36 -19.44 -16.91 -0.07
N LYS A 37 -19.82 -16.46 1.14
CA LYS A 37 -20.64 -17.23 2.08
C LYS A 37 -21.77 -16.38 2.64
N GLU A 38 -22.83 -16.24 1.86
CA GLU A 38 -24.18 -16.07 2.39
C GLU A 38 -24.53 -17.33 3.19
N ASP A 39 -24.16 -17.35 4.47
CA ASP A 39 -24.87 -18.03 5.56
C ASP A 39 -24.04 -17.95 6.84
N ALA A 40 -24.28 -16.88 7.62
CA ALA A 40 -24.50 -16.93 9.07
C ALA A 40 -24.43 -15.52 9.66
N LYS A 41 -25.61 -14.99 10.01
CA LYS A 41 -25.77 -14.00 11.06
C LYS A 41 -25.03 -14.48 12.33
N ALA A 42 -23.98 -13.77 12.73
CA ALA A 42 -23.65 -13.42 14.12
C ALA A 42 -22.20 -12.92 14.18
N ALA A 43 -22.01 -11.61 14.22
CA ALA A 43 -21.00 -10.90 15.03
C ALA A 43 -20.88 -9.45 14.56
N THR A 44 -21.98 -8.71 14.61
CA THR A 44 -21.96 -7.26 14.84
C THR A 44 -21.50 -7.01 16.28
N ASP A 45 -20.25 -7.38 16.58
CA ASP A 45 -19.62 -7.17 17.88
C ASP A 45 -18.10 -7.05 17.68
N SER A 46 -17.66 -5.88 17.24
CA SER A 46 -16.23 -5.54 17.30
C SER A 46 -15.99 -4.05 17.44
N SER A 47 -16.78 -3.39 18.29
CA SER A 47 -16.52 -2.01 18.71
C SER A 47 -15.16 -1.81 19.38
N VAL A 48 -14.42 -2.88 19.72
CA VAL A 48 -13.03 -2.83 20.22
C VAL A 48 -12.24 -4.07 19.76
N LYS A 49 -12.20 -4.38 18.46
CA LYS A 49 -11.04 -5.15 17.95
C LYS A 49 -9.91 -4.15 17.83
N SER A 50 -8.84 -4.31 18.63
CA SER A 50 -7.62 -3.53 18.43
C SER A 50 -7.24 -3.61 16.96
N ASP A 51 -7.15 -2.46 16.30
CA ASP A 51 -6.68 -2.40 14.92
C ASP A 51 -5.19 -2.72 14.93
N LEU A 52 -4.88 -4.02 14.83
CA LEU A 52 -3.51 -4.56 14.88
C LEU A 52 -2.60 -3.90 13.83
N PHE A 53 -3.17 -3.50 12.69
CA PHE A 53 -2.44 -2.78 11.66
C PHE A 53 -2.09 -1.36 12.14
N GLU A 54 -3.06 -0.63 12.72
CA GLU A 54 -2.81 0.73 13.20
C GLU A 54 -1.85 0.75 14.40
N GLU A 55 -1.91 -0.25 15.29
CA GLU A 55 -0.94 -0.45 16.37
C GLU A 55 0.47 -0.68 15.81
N ASN A 56 0.61 -1.60 14.85
CA ASN A 56 1.88 -1.88 14.19
C ASN A 56 2.42 -0.64 13.45
N PHE A 57 1.55 0.12 12.78
CA PHE A 57 1.92 1.33 12.07
C PHE A 57 2.40 2.43 13.03
N LYS A 58 1.70 2.62 14.16
CA LYS A 58 2.13 3.55 15.22
C LYS A 58 3.48 3.17 15.80
N GLU A 59 3.76 1.88 15.91
CA GLU A 59 5.06 1.39 16.34
C GLU A 59 6.15 1.68 15.30
N LEU A 60 5.92 1.33 14.03
CA LEU A 60 6.86 1.61 12.93
C LEU A 60 7.21 3.10 12.84
N LYS A 61 6.23 3.98 12.98
CA LYS A 61 6.41 5.45 12.95
C LYS A 61 7.39 5.96 14.01
N LYS A 62 7.57 5.25 15.14
CA LYS A 62 8.56 5.63 16.17
C LYS A 62 9.99 5.38 15.75
N TRP A 63 10.21 4.44 14.82
CA TRP A 63 11.53 3.97 14.43
C TRP A 63 12.03 4.60 13.13
N VAL A 64 11.12 4.93 12.20
CA VAL A 64 11.45 5.39 10.86
C VAL A 64 10.52 6.50 10.37
N ASP A 65 11.01 7.30 9.42
CA ASP A 65 10.14 8.19 8.65
C ASP A 65 9.35 7.36 7.62
N VAL A 66 8.05 7.24 7.88
CA VAL A 66 7.14 6.44 7.07
C VAL A 66 6.83 7.08 5.71
N ARG A 67 7.17 8.37 5.52
CA ARG A 67 7.09 9.06 4.22
C ARG A 67 8.25 8.74 3.30
N SER A 68 9.32 8.13 3.82
CA SER A 68 10.42 7.66 2.98
C SER A 68 9.94 6.59 2.00
N SER A 69 10.52 6.56 0.81
CA SER A 69 10.15 5.63 -0.27
C SER A 69 10.18 4.15 0.13
N ARG A 70 11.09 3.77 1.05
CA ARG A 70 11.19 2.40 1.57
C ARG A 70 9.91 1.91 2.25
N TYR A 71 9.24 2.78 3.01
CA TYR A 71 8.06 2.43 3.81
C TYR A 71 6.75 3.04 3.27
N GLY A 72 6.84 3.87 2.23
CA GLY A 72 5.72 4.62 1.67
C GLY A 72 4.54 3.74 1.23
N THR A 73 4.79 2.52 0.76
CA THR A 73 3.72 1.57 0.38
C THR A 73 2.77 1.28 1.54
N LEU A 74 3.31 1.04 2.75
CA LEU A 74 2.49 0.79 3.94
C LEU A 74 1.69 2.04 4.33
N PHE A 75 2.27 3.22 4.11
CA PHE A 75 1.57 4.48 4.37
C PHE A 75 0.41 4.71 3.39
N VAL A 76 0.60 4.41 2.10
CA VAL A 76 -0.48 4.43 1.10
C VAL A 76 -1.61 3.48 1.49
N ILE A 77 -1.28 2.26 1.93
CA ILE A 77 -2.27 1.27 2.39
C ILE A 77 -3.05 1.80 3.60
N ARG A 78 -2.38 2.43 4.57
CA ARG A 78 -3.03 3.04 5.72
C ARG A 78 -4.01 4.14 5.33
N GLU A 79 -3.60 5.07 4.48
CA GLU A 79 -4.48 6.17 4.05
C GLU A 79 -5.66 5.64 3.24
N ARG A 80 -5.46 4.55 2.47
CA ARG A 80 -6.56 3.83 1.80
C ARG A 80 -7.53 3.20 2.80
N ARG A 81 -7.05 2.56 3.89
CA ARG A 81 -7.90 2.02 4.98
C ARG A 81 -8.70 3.10 5.70
N GLN A 82 -8.17 4.33 5.77
CA GLN A 82 -8.84 5.48 6.37
C GLN A 82 -9.72 6.26 5.38
N GLU A 83 -9.95 5.73 4.17
CA GLU A 83 -10.74 6.36 3.09
C GLU A 83 -10.19 7.73 2.63
N ARG A 84 -8.94 8.05 2.96
CA ARG A 84 -8.24 9.27 2.53
C ARG A 84 -7.59 9.06 1.17
N LEU A 85 -8.41 8.69 0.19
CA LEU A 85 -7.95 8.23 -1.13
C LEU A 85 -7.10 9.29 -1.87
N GLY A 86 -7.42 10.57 -1.73
CA GLY A 86 -6.62 11.66 -2.31
C GLY A 86 -5.21 11.76 -1.71
N THR A 87 -5.08 11.57 -0.40
CA THR A 87 -3.77 11.53 0.28
C THR A 87 -2.98 10.30 -0.12
N ALA A 88 -3.64 9.13 -0.19
CA ALA A 88 -3.04 7.90 -0.68
C ALA A 88 -2.50 8.06 -2.11
N LEU A 89 -3.28 8.69 -3.00
CA LEU A 89 -2.90 8.96 -4.39
C LEU A 89 -1.73 9.94 -4.49
N LYS A 90 -1.71 10.99 -3.66
CA LYS A 90 -0.60 11.96 -3.63
C LYS A 90 0.69 11.29 -3.20
N LEU A 91 0.67 10.53 -2.09
CA LEU A 91 1.83 9.78 -1.61
C LEU A 91 2.36 8.80 -2.65
N LEU A 92 1.46 8.05 -3.30
CA LEU A 92 1.83 7.12 -4.35
C LEU A 92 2.44 7.84 -5.56
N SER A 93 1.91 9.02 -5.92
CA SER A 93 2.45 9.82 -7.01
C SER A 93 3.85 10.34 -6.67
N ASP A 94 4.08 10.78 -5.43
CA ASP A 94 5.41 11.21 -4.97
C ASP A 94 6.41 10.05 -5.01
N MET A 95 6.00 8.83 -4.66
CA MET A 95 6.82 7.62 -4.78
C MET A 95 7.12 7.23 -6.24
N ILE A 96 6.19 7.50 -7.17
CA ILE A 96 6.39 7.25 -8.61
C ILE A 96 7.35 8.28 -9.21
N GLN A 97 7.28 9.53 -8.73
CA GLN A 97 8.11 10.65 -9.20
C GLN A 97 9.52 10.66 -8.59
N GLU A 98 9.81 9.81 -7.62
CA GLU A 98 11.13 9.76 -7.00
C GLU A 98 12.21 9.42 -8.04
N ASP A 99 13.09 10.39 -8.28
CA ASP A 99 14.08 10.36 -9.36
C ASP A 99 15.05 9.16 -9.22
N GLY A 100 15.35 8.53 -10.36
CA GLY A 100 16.41 7.52 -10.47
C GLY A 100 15.96 6.06 -10.28
N GLN A 101 14.68 5.79 -10.01
CA GLN A 101 14.14 4.43 -10.01
C GLN A 101 13.42 4.11 -11.33
N PRO A 102 13.59 2.90 -11.89
CA PRO A 102 12.80 2.48 -13.04
C PRO A 102 11.31 2.47 -12.67
N PRO A 103 10.40 2.80 -13.61
CA PRO A 103 8.97 2.72 -13.37
C PRO A 103 8.57 1.34 -12.81
N LYS A 104 7.86 1.32 -11.69
CA LYS A 104 7.43 0.07 -11.04
C LYS A 104 5.97 -0.19 -11.38
N LYS A 105 5.70 -1.22 -12.19
CA LYS A 105 4.35 -1.57 -12.66
C LYS A 105 3.34 -1.64 -11.51
N LYS A 106 3.72 -2.28 -10.39
CA LYS A 106 2.90 -2.42 -9.18
C LYS A 106 2.36 -1.08 -8.62
N PHE A 107 3.13 0.00 -8.74
CA PHE A 107 2.69 1.33 -8.25
C PHE A 107 1.63 1.94 -9.18
N TYR A 108 1.75 1.73 -10.48
CA TYR A 108 0.74 2.17 -11.44
C TYR A 108 -0.54 1.33 -11.36
N ASP A 109 -0.41 0.01 -11.13
CA ASP A 109 -1.57 -0.85 -10.86
C ASP A 109 -2.32 -0.38 -9.60
N LEU A 110 -1.59 -0.05 -8.52
CA LEU A 110 -2.19 0.53 -7.32
C LEU A 110 -2.83 1.90 -7.59
N LYS A 111 -2.19 2.74 -8.41
CA LYS A 111 -2.73 4.05 -8.81
C LYS A 111 -4.06 3.91 -9.55
N LEU A 112 -4.14 2.95 -10.48
CA LEU A 112 -5.39 2.62 -11.17
C LEU A 112 -6.47 2.19 -10.18
N SER A 113 -6.16 1.30 -9.23
CA SER A 113 -7.15 0.86 -8.23
C SER A 113 -7.67 2.00 -7.35
N LEU A 114 -6.80 2.97 -6.99
CA LEU A 114 -7.21 4.16 -6.24
C LEU A 114 -8.09 5.08 -7.08
N LEU A 115 -7.72 5.32 -8.34
CA LEU A 115 -8.51 6.15 -9.26
C LEU A 115 -9.89 5.54 -9.55
N GLU A 116 -9.97 4.21 -9.68
CA GLU A 116 -11.24 3.48 -9.81
C GLU A 116 -12.10 3.62 -8.56
N GLN A 117 -11.52 3.51 -7.36
CA GLN A 117 -12.23 3.72 -6.09
C GLN A 117 -12.72 5.16 -5.89
N ILE A 118 -11.98 6.16 -6.38
CA ILE A 118 -12.39 7.56 -6.35
C ILE A 118 -13.50 7.85 -7.39
N GLY A 119 -13.63 7.02 -8.43
CA GLY A 119 -14.59 7.20 -9.53
C GLY A 119 -14.08 8.08 -10.68
N TRP A 120 -12.77 8.32 -10.77
CA TRP A 120 -12.19 9.14 -11.84
C TRP A 120 -11.93 8.34 -13.11
N HIS A 121 -12.99 7.81 -13.72
CA HIS A 121 -12.92 6.85 -14.83
C HIS A 121 -12.15 7.37 -16.06
N HIS A 122 -12.23 8.67 -16.35
CA HIS A 122 -11.48 9.28 -17.45
C HIS A 122 -9.96 9.17 -17.25
N LEU A 123 -9.47 9.38 -16.01
CA LEU A 123 -8.06 9.20 -15.67
C LEU A 123 -7.65 7.73 -15.67
N VAL A 124 -8.53 6.83 -15.25
CA VAL A 124 -8.29 5.38 -15.32
C VAL A 124 -8.05 4.94 -16.77
N SER A 125 -8.91 5.36 -17.70
CA SER A 125 -8.77 5.04 -19.13
C SER A 125 -7.47 5.58 -19.70
N TYR A 126 -7.13 6.83 -19.38
CA TYR A 126 -5.88 7.44 -19.81
C TYR A 126 -4.65 6.70 -19.26
N GLU A 127 -4.65 6.40 -17.97
CA GLU A 127 -3.52 5.72 -17.32
C GLU A 127 -3.34 4.29 -17.85
N LYS A 128 -4.43 3.57 -18.18
CA LYS A 128 -4.37 2.26 -18.85
C LYS A 128 -3.69 2.34 -20.21
N GLN A 129 -3.94 3.39 -21.00
CA GLN A 129 -3.23 3.59 -22.28
C GLN A 129 -1.72 3.79 -22.05
N TRP A 130 -1.35 4.61 -21.07
CA TRP A 130 0.05 4.84 -20.75
C TRP A 130 0.77 3.61 -20.20
N MET A 131 0.07 2.68 -19.55
CA MET A 131 0.66 1.43 -19.10
C MET A 131 1.25 0.62 -20.26
N HIS A 132 0.60 0.63 -21.44
CA HIS A 132 1.12 -0.06 -22.62
C HIS A 132 2.41 0.58 -23.15
N VAL A 133 2.53 1.90 -23.02
CA VAL A 133 3.71 2.65 -23.45
C VAL A 133 4.86 2.47 -22.45
N ARG A 134 4.58 2.54 -21.15
CA ARG A 134 5.60 2.44 -20.09
C ARG A 134 6.08 1.01 -19.85
N PHE A 135 5.20 0.03 -20.07
CA PHE A 135 5.47 -1.38 -19.83
C PHE A 135 5.13 -2.22 -21.08
N PRO A 136 5.86 -2.02 -22.19
CA PRO A 136 5.63 -2.80 -23.40
C PRO A 136 6.00 -4.27 -23.17
N ALA A 137 5.35 -5.18 -23.91
CA ALA A 137 5.60 -6.62 -23.80
C ALA A 137 7.01 -7.03 -24.29
N SER A 138 7.57 -6.23 -25.19
CA SER A 138 8.93 -6.39 -25.70
C SER A 138 9.56 -5.02 -25.92
N LEU A 139 10.88 -4.99 -26.00
CA LEU A 139 11.59 -3.77 -26.39
C LEU A 139 11.17 -3.36 -27.81
N PRO A 140 11.11 -2.04 -28.11
CA PRO A 140 10.86 -1.58 -29.45
C PRO A 140 11.93 -2.11 -30.41
N LEU A 141 11.51 -2.41 -31.64
CA LEU A 141 12.42 -2.79 -32.71
C LEU A 141 13.16 -1.53 -33.19
N PHE A 142 14.42 -1.40 -32.75
CA PHE A 142 15.41 -0.39 -33.11
C PHE A 142 15.08 1.06 -32.78
#